data_AF-A0A954I0M9-F1
#
_entry.id   AF-A0A954I0M9-F1
#
_cell.length_a   1.000
_cell.length_b   1.000
_cell.length_c   1.000
_cell.angle_alpha   90.00
_cell.angle_beta   90.00
_cell.angle_gamma   90.00
#
_symmetry.space_group_name_H-M   'P 1'
#
loop_
_entity.id
_entity.type
_entity.pdbx_description
1 polymer ?
#
loop_
_entity_poly.entity_id
_entity_poly.type
_entity_poly.pdbx_seq_one_letter_code
_entity_poly.pdbx_strand_id
1 'polypeptide(L)'
;MTTTTLAPAQRAANVDPHAPLLDINATQFAMHFGREPFVIGHRLSSHPLFEVERLLELAQRLPARCIEYNAGELPVSIEHEQTPMNGLSAEETIRRIEECKSWIVLKYVEQDPAYGELLQQCLDEVRPHSEPIAPGMCGAQAFVFLTSPGSVTPYHIDPEHNFLLQVRGAKTVHMYDGRDRRLLTEQHLENFYRDRGRNMPFEAWYDEKA
;
A
#
# COMPACT_ATOMS: atom_id res chain seq x y z
N MET A 1 3.45 -24.71 -3.50
CA MET A 1 3.66 -23.87 -2.30
C MET A 1 5.15 -23.67 -2.15
N THR A 2 5.65 -22.49 -2.51
CA THR A 2 7.07 -22.17 -2.44
C THR A 2 7.20 -21.05 -1.41
N THR A 3 7.65 -21.41 -0.21
CA THR A 3 7.89 -20.47 0.89
C THR A 3 9.32 -19.97 0.77
N THR A 4 9.50 -18.66 0.55
CA THR A 4 10.83 -18.03 0.52
C THR A 4 10.97 -17.15 1.76
N THR A 5 11.98 -17.44 2.57
CA THR A 5 12.32 -16.70 3.80
C THR A 5 13.47 -15.74 3.49
N LEU A 6 13.33 -14.44 3.83
CA LEU A 6 14.36 -13.42 3.66
C LEU A 6 15.15 -13.21 4.97
N ALA A 7 16.47 -13.03 4.83
CA ALA A 7 17.45 -12.89 5.91
C ALA A 7 17.49 -11.46 6.51
N PRO A 8 18.02 -11.27 7.74
CA PRO A 8 17.95 -9.99 8.45
C PRO A 8 18.94 -8.95 7.91
N ALA A 9 18.53 -7.68 7.99
CA ALA A 9 19.26 -6.52 7.48
C ALA A 9 20.52 -6.18 8.29
N GLN A 10 21.62 -5.88 7.58
CA GLN A 10 22.88 -5.36 8.12
C GLN A 10 22.83 -3.83 8.24
N ARG A 11 23.47 -3.30 9.30
CA ARG A 11 23.57 -1.85 9.60
C ARG A 11 24.20 -1.06 8.45
N ALA A 12 23.64 0.14 8.23
CA ALA A 12 23.95 1.06 7.13
C ALA A 12 25.44 1.40 7.01
N ALA A 13 26.07 0.89 5.95
CA ALA A 13 27.23 1.50 5.32
C ALA A 13 26.78 2.64 4.40
N ASN A 14 27.65 3.64 4.16
CA ASN A 14 27.45 4.77 3.24
C ASN A 14 26.58 4.37 2.03
N VAL A 15 25.32 4.80 2.03
CA VAL A 15 24.38 4.54 0.95
C VAL A 15 24.72 5.53 -0.16
N ASP A 16 25.08 5.00 -1.33
CA ASP A 16 25.17 5.79 -2.55
C ASP A 16 23.79 6.43 -2.80
N PRO A 17 23.66 7.77 -2.82
CA PRO A 17 22.39 8.44 -3.07
C PRO A 17 21.82 8.16 -4.47
N HIS A 18 22.61 7.52 -5.35
CA HIS A 18 22.19 7.10 -6.68
C HIS A 18 21.98 5.58 -6.81
N ALA A 19 22.09 4.82 -5.72
CA ALA A 19 21.75 3.41 -5.75
C ALA A 19 20.25 3.24 -6.09
N PRO A 20 19.89 2.32 -7.00
CA PRO A 20 18.49 2.11 -7.37
C PRO A 20 17.69 1.65 -6.16
N LEU A 21 16.57 2.32 -5.91
CA LEU A 21 15.63 2.04 -4.83
C LEU A 21 14.80 0.79 -5.12
N LEU A 22 14.51 0.53 -6.39
CA LEU A 22 13.71 -0.59 -6.85
C LEU A 22 14.59 -1.65 -7.53
N ASP A 23 14.11 -2.88 -7.51
CA ASP A 23 14.67 -4.00 -8.25
C ASP A 23 13.58 -4.53 -9.19
N ILE A 24 13.62 -4.01 -10.43
CA ILE A 24 12.60 -4.25 -11.45
C ILE A 24 13.14 -5.26 -12.48
N ASN A 25 12.53 -6.43 -12.53
CA ASN A 25 12.76 -7.36 -13.63
C ASN A 25 12.00 -6.88 -14.87
N ALA A 26 12.74 -6.33 -15.85
CA ALA A 26 12.14 -5.75 -17.06
C ALA A 26 11.26 -6.73 -17.85
N THR A 27 11.62 -8.02 -17.89
CA THR A 27 10.84 -9.04 -18.59
C THR A 27 9.51 -9.31 -17.87
N GLN A 28 9.53 -9.49 -16.55
CA GLN A 28 8.30 -9.67 -15.78
C GLN A 28 7.41 -8.42 -15.85
N PHE A 29 8.00 -7.23 -15.72
CA PHE A 29 7.26 -5.98 -15.84
C PHE A 29 6.56 -5.88 -17.20
N ALA A 30 7.26 -6.14 -18.30
CA ALA A 30 6.68 -6.09 -19.65
C ALA A 30 5.56 -7.10 -19.89
N MET A 31 5.64 -8.27 -19.25
CA MET A 31 4.61 -9.31 -19.37
C MET A 31 3.36 -8.95 -18.56
N HIS A 32 3.51 -8.45 -17.34
CA HIS A 32 2.41 -8.39 -16.36
C HIS A 32 1.87 -6.98 -16.07
N PHE A 33 2.61 -5.90 -16.32
CA PHE A 33 2.15 -4.55 -16.00
C PHE A 33 0.83 -4.20 -16.70
N GLY A 34 -0.15 -3.77 -15.90
CA GLY A 34 -1.52 -3.48 -16.34
C GLY A 34 -2.37 -4.71 -16.70
N ARG A 35 -1.89 -5.93 -16.45
CA ARG A 35 -2.58 -7.18 -16.83
C ARG A 35 -2.78 -8.12 -15.65
N GLU A 36 -1.72 -8.37 -14.89
CA GLU A 36 -1.69 -9.36 -13.80
C GLU A 36 -0.80 -8.86 -12.66
N PRO A 37 -1.03 -9.31 -11.42
CA PRO A 37 -0.11 -9.06 -10.31
C PRO A 37 1.29 -9.61 -10.56
N PHE A 38 2.30 -8.87 -10.13
CA PHE A 38 3.70 -9.31 -10.16
C PHE A 38 4.47 -8.70 -8.98
N VAL A 39 5.64 -9.26 -8.69
CA VAL A 39 6.50 -8.83 -7.58
C VAL A 39 7.66 -8.01 -8.10
N ILE A 40 8.02 -6.96 -7.38
CA ILE A 40 9.27 -6.21 -7.53
C ILE A 40 10.04 -6.22 -6.20
N GLY A 41 11.37 -6.11 -6.25
CA GLY A 41 12.18 -5.87 -5.06
C GLY A 41 12.36 -4.38 -4.79
N HIS A 42 12.81 -4.03 -3.58
CA HIS A 42 13.18 -2.65 -3.22
C HIS A 42 14.18 -2.61 -2.06
N ARG A 43 14.80 -1.44 -1.84
CA ARG A 43 15.81 -1.19 -0.77
C ARG A 43 15.34 -0.19 0.30
N LEU A 44 14.02 -0.02 0.40
CA LEU A 44 13.42 0.96 1.33
C LEU A 44 13.35 0.51 2.80
N SER A 45 13.63 -0.76 3.12
CA SER A 45 13.48 -1.31 4.48
C SER A 45 14.34 -0.62 5.55
N SER A 46 15.44 0.04 5.15
CA SER A 46 16.32 0.80 6.04
C SER A 46 16.30 2.30 5.75
N HIS A 47 15.30 2.79 5.01
CA HIS A 47 15.25 4.19 4.63
C HIS A 47 14.77 5.05 5.82
N PRO A 48 15.48 6.15 6.16
CA PRO A 48 15.22 6.93 7.37
C PRO A 48 13.82 7.57 7.42
N LEU A 49 13.16 7.73 6.27
CA LEU A 49 11.77 8.20 6.23
C LEU A 49 10.77 7.21 6.84
N PHE A 50 11.10 5.92 6.92
CA PHE A 50 10.19 4.92 7.51
C PHE A 50 10.51 4.56 8.96
N GLU A 51 11.43 5.29 9.59
CA GLU A 51 11.67 5.18 11.03
C GLU A 51 10.49 5.75 11.82
N VAL A 52 10.19 5.15 12.98
CA VAL A 52 8.99 5.46 13.77
C VAL A 52 8.90 6.95 14.11
N GLU A 53 9.99 7.57 14.58
CA GLU A 53 9.99 8.99 14.94
C GLU A 53 9.73 9.89 13.71
N ARG A 54 10.21 9.49 12.52
CA ARG A 54 9.98 10.27 11.30
C ARG A 54 8.55 10.14 10.78
N LEU A 55 7.91 8.98 11.00
CA LEU A 55 6.49 8.75 10.73
C LEU A 55 5.59 9.56 11.69
N LEU A 56 5.99 9.72 12.95
CA LEU A 56 5.31 10.58 13.91
C LEU A 56 5.34 12.04 13.49
N GLU A 57 6.52 12.54 13.12
CA GLU A 57 6.64 13.90 12.58
C GLU A 57 5.78 14.10 11.32
N LEU A 58 5.75 13.10 10.43
CA LEU A 58 4.91 13.15 9.24
C LEU A 58 3.43 13.26 9.64
N ALA A 59 2.96 12.43 10.57
CA ALA A 59 1.58 12.46 11.05
C ALA A 59 1.21 13.80 11.71
N GLN A 60 2.15 14.51 12.33
CA GLN A 60 1.92 15.85 12.88
C GLN A 60 1.85 16.94 11.80
N ARG A 61 2.56 16.78 10.69
CA ARG A 61 2.61 17.74 9.58
C ARG A 61 1.45 17.59 8.59
N LEU A 62 0.96 16.36 8.41
CA LEU A 62 -0.10 16.09 7.45
C LEU A 62 -1.43 16.72 7.88
N PRO A 63 -2.23 17.23 6.93
CA PRO A 63 -3.60 17.64 7.22
C PRO A 63 -4.40 16.48 7.82
N ALA A 64 -5.27 16.75 8.80
CA ALA A 64 -6.05 15.70 9.46
C ALA A 64 -6.86 14.82 8.49
N ARG A 65 -7.36 15.39 7.38
CA ARG A 65 -8.07 14.64 6.31
C ARG A 65 -7.23 13.59 5.59
N CYS A 66 -5.91 13.66 5.72
CA CYS A 66 -4.94 12.74 5.12
C CYS A 66 -4.57 11.60 6.07
N ILE A 67 -5.12 11.57 7.28
CA ILE A 67 -4.81 10.57 8.30
C ILE A 67 -6.08 9.80 8.60
N GLU A 68 -6.05 8.50 8.36
CA GLU A 68 -7.14 7.59 8.65
C GLU A 68 -6.64 6.55 9.66
N TYR A 69 -7.35 6.37 10.77
CA TYR A 69 -6.99 5.36 11.77
C TYR A 69 -8.23 4.77 12.40
N ASN A 70 -8.19 3.47 12.67
CA ASN A 70 -9.32 2.69 13.15
C ASN A 70 -8.86 1.59 14.11
N ALA A 71 -9.77 1.06 14.92
CA ALA A 71 -9.58 -0.22 15.59
C ALA A 71 -9.42 -1.33 14.54
N GLY A 72 -8.57 -2.31 14.84
CA GLY A 72 -7.98 -3.27 13.91
C GLY A 72 -8.63 -4.64 13.90
N GLU A 73 -9.45 -4.96 14.91
CA GLU A 73 -10.38 -6.10 14.83
C GLU A 73 -11.61 -5.67 14.04
N LEU A 74 -11.47 -5.63 12.71
CA LEU A 74 -12.58 -5.37 11.80
C LEU A 74 -13.05 -6.67 11.14
N PRO A 75 -14.37 -6.87 10.97
CA PRO A 75 -14.86 -7.92 10.09
C PRO A 75 -14.40 -7.65 8.64
N VAL A 76 -14.29 -8.72 7.85
CA VAL A 76 -13.83 -8.68 6.44
C VAL A 76 -14.65 -7.73 5.57
N SER A 77 -15.89 -7.44 5.97
CA SER A 77 -16.80 -6.49 5.32
C SER A 77 -17.36 -5.51 6.35
N ILE A 78 -17.05 -4.22 6.21
CA ILE A 78 -17.65 -3.11 6.96
C ILE A 78 -17.70 -1.86 6.08
N GLU A 79 -18.78 -1.09 6.19
CA GLU A 79 -18.87 0.23 5.57
C GLU A 79 -17.81 1.16 6.16
N HIS A 80 -17.17 1.99 5.33
CA HIS A 80 -16.05 2.83 5.75
C HIS A 80 -16.41 3.74 6.94
N GLU A 81 -17.61 4.33 6.91
CA GLU A 81 -18.16 5.23 7.92
C GLU A 81 -18.48 4.53 9.25
N GLN A 82 -18.56 3.19 9.27
CA GLN A 82 -18.92 2.40 10.45
C GLN A 82 -17.71 1.85 11.19
N THR A 83 -16.50 2.16 10.73
CA THR A 83 -15.27 1.64 11.33
C THR A 83 -15.03 2.29 12.70
N PRO A 84 -15.00 1.51 13.81
CA PRO A 84 -14.85 2.09 15.14
C PRO A 84 -13.45 2.69 15.33
N MET A 85 -13.39 3.91 15.88
CA MET A 85 -12.13 4.52 16.32
C MET A 85 -11.58 3.76 17.54
N ASN A 86 -10.25 3.61 17.62
CA ASN A 86 -9.58 2.93 18.74
C ASN A 86 -9.48 3.77 20.03
N GLY A 87 -9.88 5.04 20.00
CA GLY A 87 -9.78 5.98 21.12
C GLY A 87 -8.37 6.52 21.40
N LEU A 88 -7.39 6.22 20.56
CA LEU A 88 -6.00 6.68 20.67
C LEU A 88 -5.74 7.86 19.72
N SER A 89 -4.74 8.69 20.01
CA SER A 89 -4.24 9.67 19.04
C SER A 89 -3.50 8.96 17.90
N ALA A 90 -3.27 9.66 16.78
CA ALA A 90 -2.44 9.14 15.68
C ALA A 90 -1.00 8.80 16.17
N GLU A 91 -0.44 9.63 17.05
CA GLU A 91 0.87 9.39 17.65
C GLU A 91 0.88 8.11 18.51
N GLU A 92 -0.08 7.97 19.40
CA GLU A 92 -0.19 6.81 20.29
C GLU A 92 -0.45 5.52 19.48
N THR A 93 -1.25 5.63 18.40
CA THR A 93 -1.49 4.52 17.47
C THR A 93 -0.19 4.10 16.77
N ILE A 94 0.61 5.05 16.26
CA ILE A 94 1.89 4.75 15.59
C ILE A 94 2.87 4.10 16.58
N ARG A 95 3.02 4.65 17.79
CA ARG A 95 3.95 4.12 18.81
C ARG A 95 3.60 2.71 19.25
N ARG A 96 2.30 2.38 19.29
CA ARG A 96 1.80 1.10 19.79
C ARG A 96 1.24 0.20 18.71
N ILE A 97 1.54 0.47 17.44
CA ILE A 97 0.90 -0.25 16.33
C ILE A 97 1.13 -1.76 16.39
N GLU A 98 2.20 -2.22 17.04
CA GLU A 98 2.45 -3.65 17.24
C GLU A 98 1.44 -4.33 18.19
N GLU A 99 0.78 -3.56 19.08
CA GLU A 99 -0.01 -4.08 20.20
C GLU A 99 -1.44 -3.53 20.28
N CYS A 100 -1.71 -2.36 19.69
CA CYS A 100 -2.96 -1.63 19.90
C CYS A 100 -4.12 -2.11 19.04
N LYS A 101 -3.96 -3.24 18.34
CA LYS A 101 -4.97 -3.84 17.44
C LYS A 101 -5.65 -2.76 16.62
N SER A 102 -4.88 -2.02 15.83
CA SER A 102 -5.34 -0.87 15.06
C SER A 102 -4.65 -0.86 13.70
N TRP A 103 -5.11 0.03 12.84
CA TRP A 103 -4.38 0.41 11.64
C TRP A 103 -4.45 1.91 11.46
N ILE A 104 -3.42 2.45 10.84
CA ILE A 104 -3.34 3.85 10.45
C ILE A 104 -2.79 3.94 9.03
N VAL A 105 -3.39 4.81 8.23
CA VAL A 105 -2.93 5.17 6.90
C VAL A 105 -2.64 6.66 6.88
N LEU A 106 -1.42 6.99 6.49
CA LEU A 106 -1.00 8.34 6.13
C LEU A 106 -1.13 8.44 4.61
N LYS A 107 -2.13 9.18 4.13
CA LYS A 107 -2.44 9.36 2.71
C LYS A 107 -1.76 10.61 2.16
N TYR A 108 -1.44 10.60 0.87
CA TYR A 108 -0.89 11.76 0.16
C TYR A 108 0.37 12.30 0.85
N VAL A 109 1.27 11.40 1.24
CA VAL A 109 2.47 11.75 2.03
C VAL A 109 3.46 12.59 1.23
N GLU A 110 3.34 12.62 -0.10
CA GLU A 110 4.11 13.48 -0.99
C GLU A 110 3.92 14.99 -0.74
N GLN A 111 2.90 15.38 0.05
CA GLN A 111 2.78 16.74 0.57
C GLN A 111 3.95 17.14 1.49
N ASP A 112 4.60 16.17 2.15
CA ASP A 112 5.87 16.38 2.82
C ASP A 112 7.02 16.30 1.78
N PRO A 113 7.85 17.34 1.63
CA PRO A 113 8.85 17.40 0.56
C PRO A 113 9.79 16.20 0.50
N ALA A 114 10.17 15.63 1.65
CA ALA A 114 11.10 14.51 1.67
C ALA A 114 10.45 13.22 1.13
N TYR A 115 9.16 13.01 1.41
CA TYR A 115 8.41 11.88 0.85
C TYR A 115 8.04 12.12 -0.61
N GLY A 116 7.78 13.36 -1.02
CA GLY A 116 7.57 13.72 -2.42
C GLY A 116 8.79 13.44 -3.28
N GLU A 117 9.98 13.76 -2.78
CA GLU A 117 11.24 13.41 -3.43
C GLU A 117 11.42 11.89 -3.53
N LEU A 118 11.20 11.14 -2.44
CA LEU A 118 11.31 9.68 -2.45
C LEU A 118 10.33 9.03 -3.44
N LEU A 119 9.08 9.52 -3.49
CA LEU A 119 8.08 9.06 -4.44
C LEU A 119 8.56 9.28 -5.88
N GLN A 120 9.09 10.46 -6.18
CA GLN A 120 9.58 10.78 -7.52
C GLN A 120 10.76 9.89 -7.90
N GLN A 121 11.71 9.65 -7.00
CA GLN A 121 12.84 8.74 -7.24
C GLN A 121 12.36 7.33 -7.58
N CYS A 122 11.39 6.79 -6.84
CA CYS A 122 10.81 5.48 -7.13
C CYS A 122 10.11 5.46 -8.50
N LEU A 123 9.30 6.48 -8.81
CA LEU A 123 8.56 6.55 -10.07
C LEU A 123 9.47 6.79 -11.28
N ASP A 124 10.59 7.50 -11.11
CA ASP A 124 11.60 7.68 -12.15
C ASP A 124 12.28 6.35 -12.52
N GLU A 125 12.41 5.41 -11.60
CA GLU A 125 12.86 4.05 -11.88
C GLU A 125 11.78 3.20 -12.56
N VAL A 126 10.49 3.41 -12.24
CA VAL A 126 9.38 2.70 -12.91
C VAL A 126 9.16 3.19 -14.34
N ARG A 127 9.29 4.50 -14.58
CA ARG A 127 8.90 5.17 -15.83
C ARG A 127 9.51 4.54 -17.10
N PRO A 128 10.80 4.19 -17.16
CA PRO A 128 11.39 3.53 -18.34
C PRO A 128 10.73 2.19 -18.70
N HIS A 129 10.13 1.51 -17.72
CA HIS A 129 9.44 0.23 -17.92
C HIS A 129 7.97 0.41 -18.28
N SER A 130 7.28 1.39 -17.69
CA SER A 130 5.84 1.59 -17.90
C SER A 130 5.53 2.37 -19.19
N GLU A 131 6.30 3.40 -19.53
CA GLU A 131 5.99 4.29 -20.67
C GLU A 131 5.87 3.56 -22.02
N PRO A 132 6.70 2.54 -22.34
CA PRO A 132 6.53 1.77 -23.57
C PRO A 132 5.24 0.92 -23.63
N ILE A 133 4.59 0.67 -22.49
CA ILE A 133 3.43 -0.23 -22.35
C ILE A 133 2.14 0.59 -22.19
N ALA A 134 2.16 1.54 -21.27
CA ALA A 134 1.05 2.42 -20.92
C ALA A 134 1.61 3.84 -20.73
N PRO A 135 1.72 4.63 -21.82
CA PRO A 135 2.35 5.94 -21.77
C PRO A 135 1.51 6.96 -21.00
N GLY A 136 2.19 7.95 -20.42
CA GLY A 136 1.55 9.07 -19.74
C GLY A 136 1.33 8.85 -18.24
N MET A 137 2.34 8.30 -17.55
CA MET A 137 2.29 8.17 -16.09
C MET A 137 2.00 9.53 -15.43
N CYS A 138 0.91 9.59 -14.67
CA CYS A 138 0.41 10.79 -14.01
C CYS A 138 -0.19 10.44 -12.64
N GLY A 139 -0.59 11.46 -11.87
CA GLY A 139 -1.26 11.23 -10.59
C GLY A 139 -0.37 10.57 -9.53
N ALA A 140 0.90 10.95 -9.45
CA ALA A 140 1.84 10.44 -8.45
C ALA A 140 1.31 10.68 -7.04
N GLN A 141 1.15 9.61 -6.26
CA GLN A 141 0.64 9.63 -4.90
C GLN A 141 1.35 8.57 -4.06
N ALA A 142 1.58 8.86 -2.77
CA ALA A 142 2.20 7.94 -1.83
C ALA A 142 1.39 7.81 -0.55
N PHE A 143 1.24 6.56 -0.08
CA PHE A 143 0.45 6.22 1.10
C PHE A 143 1.32 5.32 1.99
N VAL A 144 1.35 5.60 3.30
CA VAL A 144 2.06 4.77 4.28
C VAL A 144 1.05 4.08 5.18
N PHE A 145 1.14 2.76 5.24
CA PHE A 145 0.26 1.91 6.04
C PHE A 145 1.03 1.35 7.24
N LEU A 146 0.49 1.55 8.45
CA LEU A 146 0.94 0.84 9.64
C LEU A 146 -0.24 0.03 10.18
N THR A 147 -0.02 -1.26 10.41
CA THR A 147 -1.09 -2.21 10.76
C THR A 147 -0.63 -3.15 11.88
N SER A 148 -1.44 -3.29 12.92
CA SER A 148 -1.24 -4.33 13.93
C SER A 148 -1.34 -5.74 13.33
N PRO A 149 -0.67 -6.74 13.94
CA PRO A 149 -0.86 -8.14 13.57
C PRO A 149 -2.35 -8.54 13.63
N GLY A 150 -2.80 -9.29 12.62
CA GLY A 150 -4.18 -9.77 12.53
C GLY A 150 -5.20 -8.75 11.99
N SER A 151 -4.82 -7.49 11.79
CA SER A 151 -5.69 -6.50 11.14
C SER A 151 -5.95 -6.84 9.67
N VAL A 152 -7.22 -6.78 9.26
CA VAL A 152 -7.66 -7.05 7.88
C VAL A 152 -8.10 -5.77 7.20
N THR A 153 -7.61 -5.53 5.99
CA THR A 153 -8.17 -4.51 5.09
C THR A 153 -9.31 -5.15 4.29
N PRO A 154 -10.53 -4.58 4.32
CA PRO A 154 -11.67 -5.13 3.57
C PRO A 154 -11.39 -5.29 2.08
N TYR A 155 -12.12 -6.18 1.42
CA TYR A 155 -12.06 -6.36 -0.02
C TYR A 155 -12.46 -5.07 -0.76
N HIS A 156 -11.61 -4.61 -1.68
CA HIS A 156 -11.79 -3.36 -2.42
C HIS A 156 -11.08 -3.39 -3.78
N ILE A 157 -11.35 -2.38 -4.60
CA ILE A 157 -10.56 -2.04 -5.78
C ILE A 157 -10.09 -0.58 -5.68
N ASP A 158 -8.98 -0.28 -6.34
CA ASP A 158 -8.44 1.07 -6.48
C ASP A 158 -8.39 1.46 -7.96
N PRO A 159 -8.50 2.76 -8.31
CA PRO A 159 -8.43 3.18 -9.71
C PRO A 159 -6.99 3.33 -10.24
N GLU A 160 -5.98 3.27 -9.38
CA GLU A 160 -4.57 3.46 -9.77
C GLU A 160 -3.81 2.16 -10.08
N HIS A 161 -2.71 2.27 -10.81
CA HIS A 161 -1.67 1.24 -10.84
C HIS A 161 -0.81 1.34 -9.57
N ASN A 162 -0.95 0.36 -8.68
CA ASN A 162 -0.31 0.39 -7.37
C ASN A 162 0.94 -0.50 -7.28
N PHE A 163 1.97 0.02 -6.61
CA PHE A 163 3.14 -0.75 -6.16
C PHE A 163 3.17 -0.78 -4.64
N LEU A 164 2.89 -1.95 -4.04
CA LEU A 164 2.94 -2.13 -2.59
C LEU A 164 4.35 -2.55 -2.15
N LEU A 165 5.07 -1.67 -1.45
CA LEU A 165 6.45 -1.89 -1.02
C LEU A 165 6.50 -2.20 0.49
N GLN A 166 6.72 -3.47 0.85
CA GLN A 166 6.73 -3.90 2.25
C GLN A 166 8.04 -3.49 2.95
N VAL A 167 7.98 -2.45 3.79
CA VAL A 167 9.17 -1.93 4.49
C VAL A 167 9.60 -2.81 5.67
N ARG A 168 8.67 -3.15 6.59
CA ARG A 168 8.94 -3.91 7.82
C ARG A 168 7.84 -4.91 8.12
N GLY A 169 8.18 -6.10 8.61
CA GLY A 169 7.23 -7.16 8.93
C GLY A 169 6.77 -7.92 7.69
N ALA A 170 5.63 -8.60 7.78
CA ALA A 170 5.06 -9.38 6.69
C ALA A 170 3.61 -8.97 6.43
N LYS A 171 3.18 -9.06 5.17
CA LYS A 171 1.80 -8.80 4.76
C LYS A 171 1.34 -9.89 3.79
N THR A 172 0.20 -10.49 4.08
CA THR A 172 -0.50 -11.38 3.15
C THR A 172 -1.46 -10.53 2.34
N VAL A 173 -1.38 -10.64 1.01
CA VAL A 173 -2.27 -9.94 0.08
C VAL A 173 -2.96 -10.99 -0.78
N HIS A 174 -4.28 -10.95 -0.79
CA HIS A 174 -5.11 -11.75 -1.68
C HIS A 174 -5.51 -10.86 -2.86
N MET A 175 -5.17 -11.29 -4.08
CA MET A 175 -5.52 -10.58 -5.30
C MET A 175 -6.45 -11.43 -6.13
N TYR A 176 -7.45 -10.79 -6.71
CA TYR A 176 -8.51 -11.45 -7.47
C TYR A 176 -8.50 -10.89 -8.89
N ASP A 177 -8.84 -11.71 -9.88
CA ASP A 177 -8.88 -11.27 -11.27
C ASP A 177 -10.03 -10.28 -11.50
N GLY A 178 -9.70 -8.99 -11.62
CA GLY A 178 -10.67 -7.92 -11.89
C GLY A 178 -11.40 -8.05 -13.24
N ARG A 179 -10.97 -8.95 -14.12
CA ARG A 179 -11.65 -9.26 -15.39
C ARG A 179 -12.75 -10.32 -15.22
N ASP A 180 -12.76 -11.05 -14.10
CA ASP A 180 -13.81 -12.02 -13.81
C ASP A 180 -15.07 -11.29 -13.37
N ARG A 181 -16.05 -11.19 -14.28
CA ARG A 181 -17.34 -10.54 -14.03
C ARG A 181 -18.22 -11.23 -12.99
N ARG A 182 -17.85 -12.42 -12.53
CA ARG A 182 -18.47 -13.07 -11.37
C ARG A 182 -17.98 -12.50 -10.05
N LEU A 183 -16.74 -11.97 -10.01
CA LEU A 183 -16.14 -11.32 -8.85
C LEU A 183 -16.43 -9.81 -8.87
N LEU A 184 -16.21 -9.18 -10.03
CA LEU A 184 -16.35 -7.75 -10.24
C LEU A 184 -17.36 -7.47 -11.37
N THR A 185 -18.64 -7.41 -11.01
CA THR A 185 -19.74 -7.12 -11.93
C THR A 185 -19.63 -5.71 -12.51
N GLU A 186 -20.27 -5.46 -13.66
CA GLU A 186 -20.35 -4.10 -14.23
C GLU A 186 -21.04 -3.13 -13.26
N GLN A 187 -22.05 -3.59 -12.51
CA GLN A 187 -22.72 -2.77 -11.49
C GLN A 187 -21.78 -2.36 -10.36
N HIS A 188 -20.87 -3.24 -9.94
CA HIS A 188 -19.83 -2.90 -8.96
C HIS A 188 -18.91 -1.80 -9.49
N LEU A 189 -18.46 -1.92 -10.75
CA LEU A 189 -17.63 -0.87 -11.39
C LEU A 189 -18.36 0.47 -11.49
N GLU A 190 -19.61 0.47 -11.95
CA GLU A 190 -20.42 1.68 -12.06
C GLU A 190 -20.60 2.36 -10.70
N ASN A 191 -20.92 1.59 -9.66
CA ASN A 191 -21.08 2.11 -8.30
C ASN A 191 -19.76 2.69 -7.77
N PHE A 192 -18.64 2.00 -8.01
CA PHE A 192 -17.32 2.47 -7.61
C PHE A 192 -16.97 3.82 -8.22
N TYR A 193 -17.16 4.00 -9.53
CA TYR A 193 -16.86 5.26 -10.19
C TYR A 193 -17.90 6.36 -9.93
N ARG A 194 -19.13 5.99 -9.55
CA ARG A 194 -20.19 6.93 -9.16
C ARG A 194 -19.99 7.47 -7.73
N ASP A 195 -19.85 6.57 -6.77
CA ASP A 195 -19.95 6.88 -5.34
C ASP A 195 -18.58 6.98 -4.65
N ARG A 196 -17.51 6.52 -5.31
CA ARG A 196 -16.13 6.40 -4.76
C ARG A 196 -16.01 5.59 -3.47
N GLY A 197 -17.03 4.79 -3.14
CA GLY A 197 -16.93 3.74 -2.14
C GLY A 197 -16.00 2.65 -2.65
N ARG A 198 -14.82 2.49 -2.03
CA ARG A 198 -13.82 1.49 -2.46
C ARG A 198 -14.17 0.07 -2.00
N ASN A 199 -14.84 -0.06 -0.85
CA ASN A 199 -15.16 -1.36 -0.27
C ASN A 199 -16.24 -2.04 -1.12
N MET A 200 -16.02 -3.32 -1.42
CA MET A 200 -16.89 -4.14 -2.25
C MET A 200 -17.49 -5.29 -1.45
N PRO A 201 -18.68 -5.80 -1.83
CA PRO A 201 -19.21 -7.02 -1.25
C PRO A 201 -18.23 -8.17 -1.46
N PHE A 202 -17.96 -8.93 -0.40
CA PHE A 202 -17.14 -10.13 -0.44
C PHE A 202 -18.01 -11.37 -0.21
N GLU A 203 -17.86 -12.39 -1.05
CA GLU A 203 -18.51 -13.68 -0.87
C GLU A 203 -17.48 -14.76 -0.56
N ALA A 204 -17.79 -15.68 0.35
CA ALA A 204 -16.83 -16.66 0.84
C ALA A 204 -16.22 -17.56 -0.25
N TRP A 205 -16.93 -17.79 -1.37
CA TRP A 205 -16.39 -18.59 -2.48
C TRP A 205 -15.26 -17.88 -3.24
N TYR A 206 -15.06 -16.57 -3.03
CA TYR A 206 -13.97 -15.82 -3.65
C TYR A 206 -12.62 -16.39 -3.22
N ASP A 207 -12.47 -16.90 -1.99
CA ASP A 207 -11.23 -17.53 -1.50
C ASP A 207 -10.79 -18.72 -2.35
N GLU A 208 -11.70 -19.36 -3.10
CA GLU A 208 -11.38 -20.44 -4.04
C GLU A 208 -10.72 -19.93 -5.34
N LYS A 209 -10.65 -18.60 -5.53
CA LYS A 209 -10.12 -17.90 -6.70
C LYS A 209 -8.85 -17.10 -6.42
N ALA A 210 -8.41 -17.04 -5.17
CA ALA A 210 -7.21 -16.31 -4.73
C ALA A 210 -5.91 -17.06 -5.05
#